data_AF-A0AAP2CV13-F1
#
_entry.id   AF-A0AAP2CV13-F1
#
_cell.length_a   1.000
_cell.length_b   1.000
_cell.length_c   1.000
_cell.angle_alpha   90.00
_cell.angle_beta   90.00
_cell.angle_gamma   90.00
#
_symmetry.space_group_name_H-M   'P 1'
#
loop_
_entity.id
_entity.type
_entity.pdbx_description
1 polymer ?
#
loop_
_entity_poly.entity_id
_entity_poly.type
_entity_poly.pdbx_seq_one_letter_code
_entity_poly.pdbx_strand_id
1 'polypeptide(L)'
;MKLWIGLVALAGLPQCDAESLIKRAHPDRETIEIYSEAAGDSISYICQPGPDLQDRANEAAVFFDAGYREAVDGYAAAFGFPEDIDGMDDYEAPGMIALMRAQFRMQGAIEDLFDETEAQYACLPILKDEE
;
A
#
# COMPACT_ATOMS: atom_id res chain seq x y z
N MET A 1 15.46 17.15 10.44
CA MET A 1 15.70 16.73 9.05
C MET A 1 14.87 15.49 8.80
N LYS A 2 13.75 15.61 8.08
CA LYS A 2 12.88 14.49 7.72
C LYS A 2 13.36 13.95 6.37
N LEU A 3 14.05 12.81 6.37
CA LEU A 3 14.33 12.04 5.14
C LEU A 3 13.13 11.11 4.92
N TRP A 4 12.14 11.57 4.17
CA TRP A 4 11.14 10.67 3.60
C TRP A 4 11.76 10.07 2.35
N ILE A 5 12.10 8.78 2.41
CA ILE A 5 12.45 8.00 1.24
C ILE A 5 11.13 7.85 0.48
N GLY A 6 10.88 8.83 -0.40
CA GLY A 6 9.87 8.69 -1.43
C GLY A 6 10.15 7.39 -2.17
N LEU A 7 9.10 6.62 -2.35
CA LEU A 7 9.03 5.36 -3.07
C LEU A 7 9.38 5.62 -4.55
N VAL A 8 10.64 5.96 -4.81
CA VAL A 8 11.20 6.08 -6.15
C VAL A 8 11.74 4.71 -6.50
N ALA A 9 11.02 4.05 -7.40
CA ALA A 9 11.39 2.83 -8.10
C ALA A 9 12.90 2.68 -8.24
N LEU A 10 13.51 1.84 -7.41
CA LEU A 10 14.87 1.34 -7.58
C LEU A 10 14.85 0.15 -8.53
N ALA A 11 14.29 0.37 -9.73
CA ALA A 11 14.41 -0.53 -10.86
C ALA A 11 15.87 -0.49 -11.36
N GLY A 12 16.76 -1.24 -10.71
CA GLY A 12 18.15 -1.34 -11.19
C GLY A 12 19.21 -1.88 -10.23
N LEU A 13 18.91 -2.16 -8.96
CA LEU A 13 19.87 -2.80 -8.06
C LEU A 13 19.33 -4.17 -7.62
N PRO A 14 19.90 -5.29 -8.09
CA PRO A 14 19.36 -6.64 -7.86
C PRO A 14 19.52 -7.15 -6.40
N GLN A 15 19.74 -6.27 -5.42
CA GLN A 15 20.05 -6.62 -4.02
C GLN A 15 19.55 -5.60 -2.98
N CYS A 16 18.66 -4.68 -3.35
CA CYS A 16 18.00 -3.77 -2.40
C CYS A 16 16.50 -3.83 -2.63
N ASP A 17 15.87 -4.89 -2.13
CA ASP A 17 14.41 -4.92 -2.00
C ASP A 17 13.95 -3.81 -1.03
N ALA A 18 12.74 -3.30 -1.22
CA ALA A 18 12.19 -2.20 -0.43
C ALA A 18 12.13 -2.55 1.07
N GLU A 19 11.86 -3.82 1.39
CA GLU A 19 11.79 -4.34 2.75
C GLU A 19 13.14 -4.19 3.49
N SER A 20 14.25 -4.49 2.82
CA SER A 20 15.62 -4.37 3.32
C SER A 20 16.00 -2.92 3.57
N LEU A 21 15.55 -1.99 2.73
CA LEU A 21 15.77 -0.55 2.94
C LEU A 21 14.99 -0.04 4.15
N ILE A 22 13.72 -0.42 4.27
CA ILE A 22 12.84 -0.04 5.37
C ILE A 22 13.35 -0.61 6.70
N LYS A 23 13.76 -1.89 6.72
CA LYS A 23 14.38 -2.51 7.91
C LYS A 23 15.68 -1.82 8.33
N ARG A 24 16.49 -1.34 7.38
CA ARG A 24 17.69 -0.55 7.71
C ARG A 24 17.36 0.84 8.24
N ALA A 25 16.28 1.46 7.77
CA ALA A 25 15.83 2.75 8.26
C ALA A 25 15.22 2.67 9.68
N HIS A 26 14.68 1.51 10.05
CA HIS A 26 14.04 1.24 11.34
C HIS A 26 14.64 0.00 12.04
N PRO A 27 15.94 0.03 12.40
CA PRO A 27 16.63 -1.13 12.96
C PRO A 27 16.18 -1.49 14.38
N ASP A 28 15.46 -0.59 15.05
CA ASP A 28 14.91 -0.72 16.39
C ASP A 28 13.50 -1.36 16.41
N ARG A 29 12.92 -1.64 15.25
CA ARG A 29 11.56 -2.17 15.11
C ARG A 29 11.54 -3.69 14.93
N GLU A 30 10.52 -4.33 15.47
CA GLU A 30 10.26 -5.75 15.29
C GLU A 30 9.36 -5.97 14.07
N THR A 31 9.59 -7.07 13.35
CA THR A 31 8.79 -7.43 12.17
C THR A 31 7.79 -8.51 12.53
N ILE A 32 6.52 -8.31 12.16
CA ILE A 32 5.44 -9.29 12.28
C ILE A 32 4.84 -9.50 10.90
N GLU A 33 4.75 -10.74 10.45
CA GLU A 33 4.02 -11.09 9.23
C GLU A 33 2.57 -11.42 9.58
N ILE A 34 1.62 -10.78 8.87
CA ILE A 34 0.18 -11.00 9.04
C ILE A 34 -0.44 -11.18 7.66
N TYR A 35 -1.28 -12.19 7.51
CA TYR A 35 -2.03 -12.41 6.28
C TYR A 35 -3.07 -11.30 6.07
N SER A 36 -3.06 -10.68 4.89
CA SER A 36 -4.04 -9.70 4.45
C SER A 36 -5.00 -10.35 3.47
N GLU A 37 -6.30 -10.29 3.78
CA GLU A 37 -7.33 -10.78 2.88
C GLU A 37 -7.50 -9.85 1.67
N ALA A 38 -7.33 -8.54 1.86
CA ALA A 38 -7.44 -7.55 0.79
C ALA A 38 -6.29 -7.62 -0.22
N ALA A 39 -5.06 -7.89 0.25
CA ALA A 39 -3.91 -8.11 -0.63
C ALA A 39 -3.82 -9.56 -1.13
N GLY A 40 -4.48 -10.51 -0.46
CA GLY A 40 -4.41 -11.94 -0.79
C GLY A 40 -3.09 -12.62 -0.41
N ASP A 41 -2.19 -11.92 0.29
CA ASP A 41 -0.87 -12.39 0.69
C ASP A 41 -0.48 -11.90 2.11
N SER A 42 0.64 -12.39 2.63
CA SER A 42 1.21 -11.97 3.91
C SER A 42 1.95 -10.64 3.77
N ILE A 43 1.51 -9.64 4.55
CA ILE A 43 2.13 -8.32 4.65
C ILE A 43 3.05 -8.31 5.89
N SER A 44 4.25 -7.79 5.71
CA SER A 44 5.19 -7.56 6.82
C SER A 44 4.88 -6.24 7.50
N TYR A 45 4.74 -6.22 8.82
CA TYR A 45 4.57 -5.02 9.62
C TYR A 45 5.82 -4.78 10.47
N ILE A 46 6.45 -3.62 10.32
CA ILE A 46 7.56 -3.19 11.17
C ILE A 46 7.06 -2.25 12.27
N CYS A 47 7.06 -2.73 13.50
CA CYS A 47 6.43 -2.07 14.63
C CYS A 47 7.45 -1.68 15.70
N GLN A 48 7.20 -0.57 16.40
CA GLN A 48 7.93 -0.27 17.63
C GLN A 48 7.76 -1.44 18.63
N PRO A 49 8.82 -1.86 19.34
CA PRO A 49 8.75 -2.97 20.29
C PRO A 49 7.94 -2.59 21.53
N GLY A 50 7.33 -3.56 22.20
CA GLY A 50 6.53 -3.33 23.40
C GLY A 50 5.74 -4.54 23.88
N PRO A 51 5.17 -4.48 25.10
CA PRO A 51 4.45 -5.60 25.73
C PRO A 51 3.13 -6.00 25.02
N ASP A 52 2.67 -5.19 24.07
CA ASP A 52 1.42 -5.30 23.31
C ASP A 52 1.67 -5.36 21.79
N LEU A 53 2.92 -5.62 21.38
CA LEU A 53 3.36 -5.60 19.99
C LEU A 53 2.46 -6.43 19.05
N GLN A 54 2.12 -7.66 19.44
CA GLN A 54 1.31 -8.54 18.60
C GLN A 54 -0.13 -8.04 18.43
N ASP A 55 -0.76 -7.56 19.51
CA ASP A 55 -2.13 -7.05 19.47
C ASP A 55 -2.20 -5.78 18.63
N ARG A 56 -1.24 -4.88 18.82
CA ARG A 56 -1.14 -3.65 18.03
C ARG A 56 -0.87 -3.92 16.55
N ALA A 57 -0.03 -4.89 16.22
CA ALA A 57 0.19 -5.29 14.84
C ALA A 57 -1.06 -5.91 14.22
N ASN A 58 -1.84 -6.70 14.97
CA ASN A 58 -3.12 -7.24 14.51
C ASN A 58 -4.15 -6.12 14.27
N GLU A 59 -4.24 -5.15 15.16
CA GLU A 59 -5.13 -3.98 14.99
C GLU A 59 -4.71 -3.13 13.77
N ALA A 60 -3.40 -2.89 13.61
CA ALA A 60 -2.85 -2.21 12.44
C ALA A 60 -3.20 -2.96 11.14
N ALA A 61 -3.10 -4.29 11.15
CA ALA A 61 -3.42 -5.10 9.98
C ALA A 61 -4.91 -5.05 9.62
N VAL A 62 -5.81 -5.12 10.60
CA VAL A 62 -7.25 -4.99 10.34
C VAL A 62 -7.59 -3.60 9.78
N PHE A 63 -7.00 -2.55 10.35
CA PHE A 63 -7.19 -1.18 9.88
C PHE A 63 -6.68 -1.00 8.45
N PHE A 64 -5.44 -1.43 8.19
CA PHE A 64 -4.82 -1.31 6.88
C PHE A 64 -5.55 -2.14 5.82
N ASP A 65 -5.95 -3.38 6.13
CA ASP A 65 -6.68 -4.26 5.21
C ASP A 65 -8.03 -3.67 4.79
N ALA A 66 -8.75 -3.05 5.74
CA ALA A 66 -10.01 -2.37 5.46
C ALA A 66 -9.83 -1.13 4.58
N GLY A 67 -8.87 -0.26 4.92
CA GLY A 67 -8.60 0.96 4.15
C GLY A 67 -8.04 0.67 2.75
N TYR A 68 -7.16 -0.33 2.64
CA TYR A 68 -6.59 -0.75 1.36
C TYR A 68 -7.67 -1.25 0.41
N ARG A 69 -8.58 -2.09 0.92
CA ARG A 69 -9.74 -2.57 0.18
C ARG A 69 -10.63 -1.43 -0.28
N GLU A 70 -10.93 -0.46 0.58
CA GLU A 70 -11.72 0.72 0.22
C GLU A 70 -11.06 1.54 -0.90
N ALA A 71 -9.74 1.75 -0.82
CA ALA A 71 -8.98 2.46 -1.84
C ALA A 71 -9.01 1.72 -3.20
N VAL A 72 -8.79 0.40 -3.17
CA VAL A 72 -8.82 -0.45 -4.36
C VAL A 72 -10.22 -0.56 -4.96
N ASP A 73 -11.25 -0.76 -4.14
CA ASP A 73 -12.64 -0.81 -4.60
C ASP A 73 -13.09 0.53 -5.18
N GLY A 74 -12.66 1.66 -4.60
CA GLY A 74 -12.89 2.99 -5.14
C GLY A 74 -12.24 3.19 -6.51
N TYR A 75 -11.04 2.65 -6.70
CA TYR A 75 -10.38 2.62 -8.01
C TYR A 75 -11.10 1.71 -9.01
N ALA A 76 -11.47 0.50 -8.60
CA ALA A 76 -12.19 -0.47 -9.42
C ALA A 76 -13.58 0.05 -9.84
N ALA A 77 -14.29 0.76 -8.96
CA ALA A 77 -15.56 1.41 -9.27
C ALA A 77 -15.37 2.55 -10.29
N ALA A 78 -14.27 3.30 -10.22
CA ALA A 78 -13.90 4.26 -11.26
C ALA A 78 -13.51 3.57 -12.59
N PHE A 79 -13.13 2.29 -12.51
CA PHE A 79 -12.76 1.42 -13.61
C PHE A 79 -13.91 0.60 -14.19
N GLY A 80 -15.10 0.60 -13.57
CA GLY A 80 -16.27 -0.19 -13.98
C GLY A 80 -16.59 0.02 -15.46
N PHE A 81 -15.93 -0.77 -16.30
CA PHE A 81 -16.20 -0.90 -17.71
C PHE A 81 -17.68 -1.27 -17.80
N PRO A 82 -18.53 -0.51 -18.51
CA PRO A 82 -19.84 -1.05 -18.85
C PRO A 82 -19.60 -2.38 -19.54
N GLU A 83 -20.22 -3.46 -19.07
CA GLU A 83 -20.10 -4.81 -19.64
C GLU A 83 -20.54 -4.88 -21.13
N ASP A 84 -21.03 -3.77 -21.70
CA ASP A 84 -21.29 -3.57 -23.11
C ASP A 84 -20.21 -2.68 -23.75
N ILE A 85 -19.10 -3.27 -24.19
CA ILE A 85 -18.13 -2.61 -25.08
C ILE A 85 -18.20 -3.24 -26.46
N ASP A 86 -19.34 -3.04 -27.11
CA ASP A 86 -19.43 -3.03 -28.55
C ASP A 86 -19.08 -1.58 -28.99
N GLY A 87 -17.77 -1.29 -29.11
CA GLY A 87 -17.30 0.07 -29.48
C GLY A 87 -15.95 0.51 -28.92
N MET A 88 -15.01 -0.40 -28.68
CA MET A 88 -13.68 -0.09 -28.12
C MET A 88 -12.70 0.54 -29.13
N ASP A 89 -13.19 1.18 -30.20
CA ASP A 89 -12.35 1.87 -31.19
C ASP A 89 -12.12 3.36 -30.83
N ASP A 90 -12.95 3.95 -29.96
CA ASP A 90 -12.95 5.39 -29.64
C ASP A 90 -12.64 5.69 -28.15
N TYR A 91 -11.60 5.07 -27.56
CA TYR A 91 -11.13 5.50 -26.25
C TYR A 91 -10.43 6.87 -26.35
N GLU A 92 -11.21 7.96 -26.35
CA GLU A 92 -10.70 9.32 -26.43
C GLU A 92 -9.84 9.66 -25.19
N ALA A 93 -8.85 10.55 -25.37
CA ALA A 93 -7.95 11.05 -24.33
C ALA A 93 -8.59 11.45 -22.97
N PRO A 94 -9.86 11.93 -22.88
CA PRO A 94 -10.54 12.19 -21.60
C PRO A 94 -10.70 10.95 -20.70
N GLY A 95 -10.90 9.76 -21.27
CA GLY A 95 -10.99 8.50 -20.51
C GLY A 95 -9.67 8.16 -19.82
N MET A 96 -8.55 8.33 -20.54
CA MET A 96 -7.20 8.12 -19.98
C MET A 96 -6.86 9.14 -18.88
N ILE A 97 -7.30 10.39 -19.01
CA ILE A 97 -7.11 11.41 -17.96
C ILE A 97 -7.91 11.05 -16.70
N ALA A 98 -9.15 10.57 -16.86
CA ALA A 98 -9.97 10.11 -15.74
C ALA A 98 -9.33 8.91 -15.03
N LEU A 99 -8.81 7.95 -15.79
CA LEU A 99 -8.06 6.79 -15.31
C LEU A 99 -6.83 7.19 -14.48
N MET A 100 -5.97 8.05 -15.05
CA MET A 100 -4.81 8.55 -14.31
C MET A 100 -5.21 9.26 -13.01
N ARG A 101 -6.29 10.06 -13.03
CA ARG A 101 -6.80 10.73 -11.81
C ARG A 101 -7.37 9.74 -10.78
N ALA A 102 -7.95 8.63 -11.20
CA ALA A 102 -8.41 7.59 -10.30
C ALA A 102 -7.21 6.87 -9.67
N GLN A 103 -6.20 6.54 -10.47
CA GLN A 103 -4.96 5.92 -10.00
C GLN A 103 -4.22 6.82 -9.00
N PHE A 104 -4.06 8.11 -9.30
CA PHE A 104 -3.42 9.05 -8.37
C PHE A 104 -4.19 9.20 -7.06
N ARG A 105 -5.54 9.15 -7.11
CA ARG A 105 -6.37 9.20 -5.89
C ARG A 105 -6.22 7.93 -5.06
N MET A 106 -6.18 6.77 -5.70
CA MET A 106 -5.93 5.49 -5.02
C MET A 106 -4.54 5.49 -4.37
N GLN A 107 -3.50 5.88 -5.11
CA GLN A 107 -2.14 5.96 -4.59
C GLN A 107 -2.05 6.90 -3.39
N GLY A 108 -2.63 8.11 -3.49
CA GLY A 108 -2.67 9.05 -2.36
C GLY A 108 -3.42 8.49 -1.15
N ALA A 109 -4.56 7.83 -1.36
CA ALA A 109 -5.30 7.20 -0.26
C ALA A 109 -4.51 6.07 0.42
N ILE A 110 -3.75 5.29 -0.35
CA ILE A 110 -2.87 4.25 0.19
C ILE A 110 -1.70 4.88 0.96
N GLU A 111 -1.07 5.94 0.44
CA GLU A 111 -0.02 6.70 1.15
C GLU A 111 -0.52 7.27 2.49
N ASP A 112 -1.69 7.91 2.48
CA ASP A 112 -2.33 8.42 3.70
C ASP A 112 -2.60 7.27 4.70
N LEU A 113 -2.99 6.10 4.21
CA LEU A 113 -3.23 4.92 5.05
C LEU A 113 -1.95 4.39 5.72
N PHE A 114 -0.79 4.42 5.03
CA PHE A 114 0.50 4.11 5.66
C PHE A 114 0.79 5.07 6.81
N ASP A 115 0.63 6.37 6.59
CA ASP A 115 0.87 7.42 7.59
C ASP A 115 -0.07 7.27 8.79
N GLU A 116 -1.36 7.02 8.55
CA GLU A 116 -2.35 6.81 9.61
C GLU A 116 -2.06 5.54 10.42
N THR A 117 -1.66 4.46 9.75
CA THR A 117 -1.31 3.20 10.42
C THR A 117 -0.09 3.40 11.32
N GLU A 118 0.94 4.11 10.84
CA GLU A 118 2.11 4.42 11.65
C GLU A 118 1.78 5.33 12.83
N ALA A 119 1.00 6.38 12.60
CA ALA A 119 0.65 7.34 13.64
C ALA A 119 -0.20 6.72 14.76
N GLN A 120 -1.12 5.82 14.42
CA GLN A 120 -2.05 5.21 15.37
C GLN A 120 -1.46 3.98 16.07
N TYR A 121 -0.73 3.14 15.33
CA TYR A 121 -0.28 1.83 15.81
C TYR A 121 1.23 1.69 15.92
N ALA A 122 2.00 2.74 15.61
CA ALA A 122 3.47 2.68 15.58
C ALA A 122 4.00 1.49 14.77
N CYS A 123 3.26 1.11 13.73
CA CYS A 123 3.49 -0.02 12.85
C CYS A 123 3.45 0.48 11.41
N LEU A 124 4.43 0.09 10.60
CA LEU A 124 4.45 0.39 9.17
C LEU A 124 4.26 -0.91 8.39
N PRO A 125 3.21 -1.03 7.57
CA PRO A 125 3.11 -2.13 6.62
C PRO A 125 4.23 -2.04 5.56
N ILE A 126 4.64 -3.18 5.05
CA ILE A 126 5.58 -3.33 3.94
C ILE A 126 4.91 -4.25 2.94
N LEU A 127 4.43 -3.67 1.84
CA LEU A 127 3.94 -4.43 0.70
C LEU A 127 5.13 -5.03 -0.03
N LYS A 128 5.06 -6.32 -0.34
CA LYS A 128 6.06 -6.98 -1.18
C LYS A 128 5.83 -6.53 -2.62
N ASP A 129 6.90 -6.10 -3.29
CA ASP A 129 6.84 -5.92 -4.74
C ASP A 129 6.67 -7.33 -5.34
N GLU A 130 5.56 -7.58 -6.05
CA GLU A 130 5.42 -8.79 -6.85
C GLU A 130 6.46 -8.73 -7.99
N GLU A 131 7.38 -9.70 -8.03
CA GLU A 131 8.42 -9.88 -9.08
C GLU A 131 7.83 -10.19 -10.46
#